data_AF-A0A6C0K9F6-F1
#
_entry.id   AF-A0A6C0K9F6-F1
#
_cell.length_a   1.000
_cell.length_b   1.000
_cell.length_c   1.000
_cell.angle_alpha   90.00
_cell.angle_beta   90.00
_cell.angle_gamma   90.00
#
_symmetry.space_group_name_H-M   'P 1'
#
loop_
_entity.id
_entity.type
_entity.pdbx_description
1 polymer ?
#
loop_
_entity_poly.entity_id
_entity_poly.type
_entity_poly.pdbx_seq_one_letter_code
_entity_poly.pdbx_strand_id
1 'polypeptide(L)'
;MFRTIYVYNKGPDMAKTADNMHIETLPNMGREAHTYLHHIIHHYPHRDHTSTTVFVPGSVYSKPYKSSQIHKILEHLKKSPSKSVIVENKQERLNTVKDFTLNQYSITNEGNRTLNPNVKLNTANTNPLGPWFAKYVPNEEMRCLSTNGIFAVSSEDIRKRDKPFYESLIRTVSTKNPVAVHYLERLWANIMSIQKCI
;
A
#
# COMPACT_ATOMS: atom_id res chain seq x y z
N MET A 1 -21.38 0.97 -6.56
CA MET A 1 -21.40 1.06 -5.09
C MET A 1 -20.50 -0.05 -4.54
N PHE A 2 -19.65 0.21 -3.55
CA PHE A 2 -18.77 -0.82 -2.97
C PHE A 2 -19.60 -1.77 -2.10
N ARG A 3 -19.34 -3.08 -2.19
CA ARG A 3 -20.06 -4.09 -1.39
C ARG A 3 -19.71 -4.02 0.08
N THR A 4 -18.42 -3.89 0.40
CA THR A 4 -17.90 -3.87 1.77
C THR A 4 -16.83 -2.79 1.90
N ILE A 5 -16.82 -2.08 3.03
CA ILE A 5 -15.86 -1.03 3.34
C ILE A 5 -15.12 -1.44 4.62
N TYR A 6 -13.79 -1.55 4.54
CA TYR A 6 -12.94 -1.78 5.70
C TYR A 6 -12.22 -0.48 6.07
N VAL A 7 -12.35 -0.08 7.33
CA VAL A 7 -11.70 1.09 7.90
C VAL A 7 -10.79 0.62 9.03
N TYR A 8 -9.49 0.64 8.77
CA TYR A 8 -8.48 0.35 9.78
C TYR A 8 -8.05 1.64 10.46
N ASN A 9 -8.66 1.93 11.61
CA ASN A 9 -8.44 3.14 12.37
C ASN A 9 -7.13 3.05 13.19
N LYS A 10 -6.24 4.03 13.03
CA LYS A 10 -4.98 4.15 13.78
C LYS A 10 -4.93 5.41 14.66
N GLY A 11 -6.08 6.09 14.79
CA GLY A 11 -6.24 7.31 15.55
C GLY A 11 -7.32 7.18 16.63
N PRO A 12 -7.90 8.30 17.08
CA PRO A 12 -9.03 8.30 18.00
C PRO A 12 -10.20 7.50 17.47
N ASP A 13 -11.03 6.98 18.37
CA ASP A 13 -12.21 6.19 18.02
C ASP A 13 -13.12 6.93 17.04
N MET A 14 -13.74 6.17 16.14
CA MET A 14 -14.62 6.69 15.11
C MET A 14 -15.89 5.84 15.00
N ALA A 15 -17.02 6.50 14.78
CA ALA A 15 -18.31 5.85 14.63
C ALA A 15 -18.50 5.32 13.20
N LYS A 16 -19.36 4.30 13.06
CA LYS A 16 -19.79 3.84 11.75
C LYS A 16 -20.67 4.88 11.07
N THR A 17 -20.46 5.06 9.77
CA THR A 17 -21.25 5.97 8.92
C THR A 17 -22.03 5.25 7.83
N ALA A 18 -21.86 3.93 7.70
CA ALA A 18 -22.57 3.07 6.75
C ALA A 18 -22.68 1.63 7.29
N ASP A 19 -23.75 0.93 6.92
CA ASP A 19 -24.02 -0.43 7.41
C ASP A 19 -23.00 -1.46 6.92
N ASN A 20 -22.51 -1.29 5.70
CA ASN A 20 -21.50 -2.17 5.10
C ASN A 20 -20.06 -1.81 5.49
N MET A 21 -19.89 -1.00 6.55
CA MET A 21 -18.59 -0.57 7.05
C MET A 21 -18.16 -1.40 8.27
N HIS A 22 -16.93 -1.92 8.18
CA HIS A 22 -16.24 -2.63 9.26
C HIS A 22 -15.10 -1.74 9.74
N ILE A 23 -15.09 -1.43 11.03
CA ILE A 23 -14.03 -0.63 11.66
C ILE A 23 -13.19 -1.57 12.53
N GLU A 24 -11.88 -1.49 12.40
CA GLU A 24 -10.93 -2.19 13.24
C GLU A 24 -9.84 -1.21 13.70
N THR A 25 -9.58 -1.18 15.00
CA THR A 25 -8.51 -0.35 15.57
C THR A 25 -7.18 -1.08 15.47
N LEU A 26 -6.17 -0.44 14.87
CA LEU A 26 -4.81 -0.96 14.74
C LEU A 26 -3.80 -0.06 15.46
N PRO A 27 -2.65 -0.61 15.91
CA PRO A 27 -1.56 0.22 16.41
C PRO A 27 -1.05 1.16 15.30
N ASN A 28 -0.69 2.38 15.68
CA ASN A 28 -0.12 3.37 14.77
C ASN A 28 1.36 3.05 14.43
N MET A 29 1.55 1.97 13.66
CA MET A 29 2.84 1.44 13.21
C MET A 29 2.77 1.13 11.71
N GLY A 30 3.94 1.15 11.04
CA GLY A 30 4.07 0.74 9.63
C GLY A 30 3.18 1.44 8.60
N ARG A 31 2.64 2.62 8.95
CA ARG A 31 1.83 3.50 8.08
C ARG A 31 0.74 2.72 7.33
N GLU A 32 0.46 3.05 6.06
CA GLU A 32 -0.54 2.36 5.24
C GLU A 32 -0.11 0.94 4.86
N ALA A 33 1.18 0.69 4.65
CA ALA A 33 1.65 -0.62 4.21
C ALA A 33 1.35 -1.74 5.23
N HIS A 34 1.53 -1.46 6.52
CA HIS A 34 1.10 -2.39 7.57
C HIS A 34 -0.40 -2.64 7.53
N THR A 35 -1.21 -1.61 7.30
CA THR A 35 -2.67 -1.76 7.18
C THR A 35 -3.05 -2.65 6.00
N TYR A 36 -2.44 -2.45 4.84
CA TYR A 36 -2.78 -3.23 3.64
C TYR A 36 -2.36 -4.69 3.78
N LEU A 37 -1.15 -4.94 4.29
CA LEU A 37 -0.69 -6.30 4.56
C LEU A 37 -1.53 -6.96 5.64
N HIS A 38 -1.92 -6.23 6.69
CA HIS A 38 -2.82 -6.73 7.73
C HIS A 38 -4.15 -7.20 7.14
N HIS A 39 -4.79 -6.37 6.31
CA HIS A 39 -6.02 -6.73 5.61
C HIS A 39 -5.84 -8.01 4.80
N ILE A 40 -4.80 -8.06 3.96
CA ILE A 40 -4.55 -9.21 3.09
C ILE A 40 -4.36 -10.48 3.90
N ILE A 41 -3.54 -10.46 4.95
CA ILE A 41 -3.23 -11.64 5.78
C ILE A 41 -4.48 -12.16 6.51
N HIS A 42 -5.30 -11.27 7.09
CA HIS A 42 -6.49 -11.65 7.85
C HIS A 42 -7.63 -12.16 6.95
N HIS A 43 -7.66 -11.71 5.70
CA HIS A 43 -8.66 -12.14 4.72
C HIS A 43 -8.09 -13.11 3.68
N TYR A 44 -6.93 -13.73 3.94
CA TYR A 44 -6.31 -14.71 3.05
C TYR A 44 -6.84 -16.13 3.27
N PRO A 45 -7.14 -16.91 2.20
CA PRO A 45 -7.27 -16.44 0.82
C PRO A 45 -8.55 -15.62 0.65
N HIS A 46 -8.51 -14.57 -0.19
CA HIS A 46 -9.70 -13.77 -0.43
C HIS A 46 -10.84 -14.67 -0.94
N ARG A 47 -11.95 -14.69 -0.20
CA ARG A 47 -13.05 -15.65 -0.41
C ARG A 47 -13.79 -15.45 -1.73
N ASP A 48 -13.74 -14.24 -2.30
CA ASP A 48 -14.38 -13.91 -3.57
C ASP A 48 -13.34 -13.81 -4.69
N HIS A 49 -13.28 -14.83 -5.53
CA HIS A 49 -12.35 -14.91 -6.68
C HIS A 49 -12.59 -13.83 -7.74
N THR A 50 -13.70 -13.10 -7.67
CA THR A 50 -14.07 -12.05 -8.64
C THR A 50 -13.99 -10.63 -8.05
N SER A 51 -13.70 -10.50 -6.76
CA SER A 51 -13.64 -9.19 -6.09
C SER A 51 -12.34 -8.45 -6.40
N THR A 52 -12.48 -7.15 -6.63
CA THR A 52 -11.38 -6.18 -6.66
C THR A 52 -11.41 -5.34 -5.38
N THR A 53 -10.29 -5.29 -4.68
CA THR A 53 -10.11 -4.43 -3.50
C THR A 53 -9.38 -3.16 -3.91
N VAL A 54 -9.89 -2.01 -3.49
CA VAL A 54 -9.25 -0.71 -3.71
C VAL A 54 -8.61 -0.25 -2.41
N PHE A 55 -7.28 -0.11 -2.40
CA PHE A 55 -6.51 0.35 -1.25
C PHE A 55 -6.21 1.84 -1.37
N VAL A 56 -6.52 2.59 -0.32
CA VAL A 56 -6.27 4.03 -0.22
C VAL A 56 -5.84 4.41 1.20
N PRO A 57 -4.91 5.38 1.36
CA PRO A 57 -4.56 5.88 2.68
C PRO A 57 -5.66 6.82 3.19
N GLY A 58 -5.77 6.99 4.51
CA GLY A 58 -6.74 7.93 5.11
C GLY A 58 -6.58 9.39 4.62
N SER A 59 -5.41 9.73 4.06
CA SER A 59 -5.14 11.05 3.48
C SER A 59 -5.50 11.17 1.99
N VAL A 60 -6.22 10.21 1.38
CA VAL A 60 -6.45 10.18 -0.08
C VAL A 60 -7.12 11.46 -0.61
N TYR A 61 -7.97 12.10 0.19
CA TYR A 61 -8.61 13.37 -0.16
C TYR A 61 -7.88 14.62 0.36
N SER A 62 -6.75 14.47 1.07
CA SER A 62 -6.04 15.62 1.63
C SER A 62 -5.15 16.35 0.63
N LYS A 63 -4.92 15.78 -0.57
CA LYS A 63 -4.06 16.36 -1.61
C LYS A 63 -4.64 16.09 -3.01
N PRO A 64 -4.64 17.09 -3.93
CA PRO A 64 -5.23 16.93 -5.27
C PRO A 64 -4.63 15.79 -6.11
N TYR A 65 -3.33 15.51 -5.97
CA TYR A 65 -2.70 14.44 -6.73
C TYR A 65 -3.14 13.03 -6.27
N LYS A 66 -3.42 12.84 -4.97
CA LYS A 66 -3.95 11.57 -4.43
C LYS A 66 -5.40 11.38 -4.86
N SER A 67 -6.21 12.44 -4.78
CA SER A 67 -7.59 12.39 -5.26
C SER A 67 -7.64 12.12 -6.77
N SER A 68 -6.80 12.76 -7.58
CA SER A 68 -6.69 12.46 -9.01
C SER A 68 -6.31 11.00 -9.27
N GLN A 69 -5.38 10.43 -8.49
CA GLN A 69 -4.95 9.03 -8.62
C GLN A 69 -6.10 8.04 -8.38
N ILE A 70 -6.89 8.22 -7.32
CA ILE A 70 -8.06 7.37 -7.08
C ILE A 70 -9.12 7.53 -8.16
N HIS A 71 -9.37 8.74 -8.67
CA HIS A 71 -10.31 8.94 -9.78
C HIS A 71 -9.90 8.14 -11.04
N LYS A 72 -8.61 8.16 -11.41
CA LYS A 72 -8.11 7.37 -12.55
C LYS A 72 -8.34 5.87 -12.37
N ILE A 73 -8.12 5.36 -11.16
CA ILE A 73 -8.39 3.94 -10.83
C ILE A 73 -9.88 3.64 -10.94
N LEU A 74 -10.74 4.48 -10.37
CA LEU A 74 -12.20 4.27 -10.43
C LEU A 74 -12.72 4.32 -11.86
N GLU A 75 -12.23 5.24 -12.69
CA GLU A 75 -12.58 5.30 -14.12
C GLU A 75 -12.09 4.07 -14.89
N HIS A 76 -10.93 3.52 -14.54
CA HIS A 76 -10.47 2.25 -15.10
C HIS A 76 -11.39 1.10 -14.69
N LEU A 77 -11.73 0.99 -13.41
CA LEU A 77 -12.57 -0.07 -12.88
C LEU A 77 -14.00 -0.01 -13.43
N LYS A 78 -14.54 1.18 -13.74
CA LYS A 78 -15.83 1.30 -14.46
C LYS A 78 -15.80 0.60 -15.83
N LYS A 79 -14.65 0.61 -16.51
CA LYS A 79 -14.44 -0.04 -17.81
C LYS A 79 -13.98 -1.49 -17.70
N SER A 80 -13.40 -1.88 -16.57
CA SER A 80 -12.83 -3.21 -16.32
C SER A 80 -12.88 -3.57 -14.82
N PRO A 81 -14.06 -3.98 -14.30
CA PRO A 81 -14.31 -4.09 -12.85
C PRO A 81 -13.46 -5.13 -12.11
N SER A 82 -13.00 -6.18 -12.81
CA SER A 82 -12.27 -7.32 -12.22
C SER A 82 -10.75 -7.25 -12.46
N LYS A 83 -10.20 -6.10 -12.85
CA LYS A 83 -8.77 -5.95 -13.14
C LYS A 83 -8.02 -5.21 -12.04
N SER A 84 -6.83 -5.70 -11.73
CA SER A 84 -5.85 -4.95 -10.96
C SER A 84 -5.28 -3.81 -11.78
N VAL A 85 -5.11 -2.65 -11.13
CA VAL A 85 -4.55 -1.47 -11.76
C VAL A 85 -3.85 -0.59 -10.74
N ILE A 86 -2.74 -0.01 -11.16
CA ILE A 86 -1.99 0.98 -10.39
C ILE A 86 -1.60 2.15 -11.30
N VAL A 87 -1.55 3.36 -10.73
CA VAL A 87 -1.08 4.53 -11.46
C VAL A 87 0.43 4.64 -11.29
N GLU A 88 1.15 4.67 -12.41
CA GLU A 88 2.60 4.75 -12.39
C GLU A 88 3.09 6.17 -12.07
N ASN A 89 4.09 6.26 -11.20
CA ASN A 89 4.83 7.49 -10.97
C ASN A 89 5.97 7.63 -11.99
N LYS A 90 5.69 8.33 -13.09
CA LYS A 90 6.66 8.59 -14.17
C LYS A 90 7.88 9.43 -13.77
N GLN A 91 7.87 10.05 -12.59
CA GLN A 91 9.03 10.83 -12.11
C GLN A 91 10.16 9.92 -11.62
N GLU A 92 9.84 8.73 -11.12
CA GLU A 92 10.83 7.74 -10.72
C GLU A 92 11.18 6.84 -11.90
N ARG A 93 12.46 6.51 -12.04
CA ARG A 93 12.93 5.62 -13.10
C ARG A 93 13.39 4.31 -12.49
N LEU A 94 13.01 3.19 -13.13
CA LEU A 94 13.35 1.83 -12.66
C LEU A 94 14.85 1.58 -12.53
N ASN A 95 15.66 2.23 -13.38
CA ASN A 95 17.10 2.07 -13.34
C ASN A 95 17.77 2.80 -12.16
N THR A 96 17.17 3.87 -11.63
CA THR A 96 17.73 4.63 -10.51
C THR A 96 17.09 4.30 -9.17
N VAL A 97 15.87 3.74 -9.16
CA VAL A 97 15.13 3.43 -7.93
C VAL A 97 15.79 2.33 -7.09
N LYS A 98 16.66 1.50 -7.68
CA LYS A 98 17.35 0.42 -6.97
C LYS A 98 18.26 0.94 -5.86
N ASP A 99 18.82 2.14 -6.04
CA ASP A 99 19.69 2.79 -5.06
C ASP A 99 18.91 3.65 -4.06
N PHE A 100 17.58 3.64 -4.14
CA PHE A 100 16.73 4.43 -3.25
C PHE A 100 16.95 4.04 -1.79
N THR A 101 17.30 5.06 -1.00
CA THR A 101 17.38 5.03 0.46
C THR A 101 16.67 6.27 1.00
N LEU A 102 16.17 6.17 2.24
CA LEU A 102 15.56 7.29 2.92
C LEU A 102 15.83 7.19 4.41
N ASN A 103 16.50 8.22 4.96
CA ASN A 103 16.86 8.26 6.38
C ASN A 103 15.87 9.09 7.20
N GLN A 104 15.17 10.02 6.55
CA GLN A 104 14.22 10.93 7.17
C GLN A 104 13.01 11.13 6.28
N TYR A 105 11.84 11.25 6.91
CA TYR A 105 10.59 11.55 6.23
C TYR A 105 9.71 12.46 7.07
N SER A 106 9.30 13.58 6.49
CA SER A 106 8.38 14.53 7.12
C SER A 106 6.95 14.24 6.69
N ILE A 107 6.07 14.06 7.67
CA ILE A 107 4.63 13.88 7.43
C ILE A 107 4.07 15.13 6.75
N THR A 108 3.36 14.95 5.64
CA THR A 108 2.85 16.07 4.82
C THR A 108 1.57 16.69 5.35
N ASN A 109 0.83 16.00 6.23
CA ASN A 109 -0.35 16.53 6.91
C ASN A 109 0.05 17.19 8.23
N GLU A 110 -0.32 18.45 8.43
CA GLU A 110 0.11 19.25 9.58
C GLU A 110 -0.40 18.70 10.91
N GLY A 111 -1.69 18.35 11.02
CA GLY A 111 -2.24 17.75 12.24
C GLY A 111 -1.54 16.45 12.63
N ASN A 112 -1.29 15.57 11.65
CA ASN A 112 -0.56 14.33 11.89
C ASN A 112 0.92 14.57 12.23
N ARG A 113 1.54 15.62 11.69
CA ARG A 113 2.92 15.99 12.00
C ARG A 113 3.05 16.44 13.46
N THR A 114 2.09 17.20 13.97
CA THR A 114 2.05 17.60 15.39
C THR A 114 1.94 16.37 16.31
N LEU A 115 1.11 15.40 15.95
CA LEU A 115 0.94 14.16 16.73
C LEU A 115 2.12 13.17 16.58
N ASN A 116 2.87 13.25 15.47
CA ASN A 116 3.95 12.33 15.14
C ASN A 116 5.16 13.11 14.60
N PRO A 117 5.86 13.89 15.45
CA PRO A 117 6.93 14.80 15.01
C PRO A 117 8.21 14.08 14.60
N ASN A 118 8.34 12.78 14.91
CA ASN A 118 9.53 12.02 14.59
C ASN A 118 9.67 11.80 13.08
N VAL A 119 10.66 12.48 12.49
CA VAL A 119 11.02 12.35 11.08
C VAL A 119 12.05 11.24 10.82
N LYS A 120 12.73 10.74 11.86
CA LYS A 120 13.77 9.72 11.70
C LYS A 120 13.12 8.38 11.33
N LEU A 121 13.60 7.78 10.26
CA LEU A 121 13.19 6.45 9.85
C LEU A 121 14.08 5.39 10.51
N ASN A 122 13.46 4.28 10.89
CA ASN A 122 14.17 3.08 11.27
C ASN A 122 14.71 2.41 10.00
N THR A 123 16.02 2.21 9.94
CA THR A 123 16.68 1.54 8.83
C THR A 123 16.14 0.12 8.69
N ALA A 124 15.89 -0.30 7.45
CA ALA A 124 15.53 -1.67 7.18
C ALA A 124 16.78 -2.55 7.36
N ASN A 125 16.58 -3.80 7.75
CA ASN A 125 17.66 -4.80 7.81
C ASN A 125 18.30 -5.06 6.43
N THR A 126 17.72 -4.54 5.35
CA THR A 126 18.22 -4.67 3.98
C THR A 126 17.96 -3.33 3.27
N ASN A 127 19.03 -2.69 2.78
CA ASN A 127 19.07 -1.35 2.19
C ASN A 127 20.17 -1.36 1.10
N PRO A 128 20.06 -0.65 -0.04
CA PRO A 128 18.92 0.11 -0.59
C PRO A 128 17.73 -0.74 -1.06
N LEU A 129 16.75 -0.10 -1.69
CA LEU A 129 15.54 -0.73 -2.21
C LEU A 129 15.85 -1.94 -3.11
N GLY A 130 16.89 -1.89 -3.93
CA GLY A 130 17.30 -2.97 -4.83
C GLY A 130 17.58 -4.29 -4.10
N PRO A 131 18.55 -4.34 -3.17
CA PRO A 131 18.77 -5.51 -2.32
C PRO A 131 17.53 -5.94 -1.53
N TRP A 132 16.72 -4.99 -1.04
CA TRP A 132 15.48 -5.30 -0.34
C TRP A 132 14.50 -6.04 -1.27
N PHE A 133 14.33 -5.54 -2.50
CA PHE A 133 13.48 -6.14 -3.52
C PHE A 133 13.97 -7.54 -3.91
N ALA A 134 15.25 -7.71 -4.19
CA ALA A 134 15.83 -9.01 -4.55
C ALA A 134 15.64 -10.07 -3.44
N LYS A 135 15.63 -9.64 -2.17
CA LYS A 135 15.39 -10.53 -1.03
C LYS A 135 13.95 -11.04 -0.94
N TYR A 136 12.96 -10.17 -1.13
CA TYR A 136 11.55 -10.55 -0.93
C TYR A 136 10.85 -10.95 -2.23
N VAL A 137 11.33 -10.49 -3.37
CA VAL A 137 10.78 -10.78 -4.69
C VAL A 137 11.92 -11.26 -5.60
N PRO A 138 12.49 -12.44 -5.31
CA PRO A 138 13.60 -12.96 -6.09
C PRO A 138 13.15 -13.28 -7.52
N ASN A 139 14.07 -13.12 -8.48
CA ASN A 139 13.87 -13.50 -9.89
C ASN A 139 12.77 -12.73 -10.63
N GLU A 140 12.34 -11.57 -10.13
CA GLU A 140 11.48 -10.65 -10.89
C GLU A 140 12.22 -9.36 -11.20
N GLU A 141 11.79 -8.67 -12.25
CA GLU A 141 12.16 -7.29 -12.50
C GLU A 141 11.16 -6.34 -11.82
N MET A 142 11.65 -5.17 -11.40
CA MET A 142 10.76 -4.13 -10.90
C MET A 142 9.80 -3.72 -12.02
N ARG A 143 8.51 -3.79 -11.72
CA ARG A 143 7.44 -3.31 -12.59
C ARG A 143 7.18 -1.84 -12.25
N CYS A 144 5.99 -1.36 -12.56
CA CYS A 144 5.61 0.03 -12.39
C CYS A 144 5.80 0.51 -10.95
N LEU A 145 6.52 1.62 -10.85
CA LEU A 145 6.70 2.33 -9.60
C LEU A 145 5.44 3.12 -9.31
N SER A 146 4.97 3.06 -8.07
CA SER A 146 3.90 3.93 -7.62
C SER A 146 4.30 4.65 -6.34
N THR A 147 3.58 5.72 -6.06
CA THR A 147 3.68 6.44 -4.80
C THR A 147 2.26 6.68 -4.28
N ASN A 148 2.15 7.11 -3.03
CA ASN A 148 0.93 7.39 -2.29
C ASN A 148 0.17 6.19 -1.73
N GLY A 149 0.58 4.96 -2.05
CA GLY A 149 -0.07 3.74 -1.57
C GLY A 149 -1.51 3.61 -2.07
N ILE A 150 -1.77 3.91 -3.34
CA ILE A 150 -3.11 3.86 -3.93
C ILE A 150 -3.11 2.91 -5.14
N PHE A 151 -3.88 1.83 -5.05
CA PHE A 151 -4.01 0.83 -6.12
C PHE A 151 -5.30 0.03 -5.97
N ALA A 152 -5.69 -0.65 -7.05
CA ALA A 152 -6.73 -1.67 -7.03
C ALA A 152 -6.12 -3.02 -7.40
N VAL A 153 -6.52 -4.07 -6.69
CA VAL A 153 -6.01 -5.43 -6.92
C VAL A 153 -7.14 -6.45 -6.85
N SER A 154 -7.15 -7.39 -7.79
CA SER A 154 -8.06 -8.53 -7.79
C SER A 154 -7.61 -9.59 -6.78
N SER A 155 -8.55 -10.37 -6.26
CA SER A 155 -8.21 -11.52 -5.42
C SER A 155 -7.42 -12.59 -6.16
N GLU A 156 -7.52 -12.66 -7.49
CA GLU A 156 -6.67 -13.51 -8.34
C GLU A 156 -5.20 -13.10 -8.25
N ASP A 157 -4.91 -11.80 -8.39
CA ASP A 157 -3.54 -11.30 -8.37
C ASP A 157 -2.90 -11.38 -6.97
N ILE A 158 -3.68 -11.21 -5.90
CA ILE A 158 -3.23 -11.48 -4.52
C ILE A 158 -2.82 -12.96 -4.36
N ARG A 159 -3.58 -13.90 -4.94
CA ARG A 159 -3.32 -15.35 -4.78
C ARG A 159 -2.12 -15.85 -5.55
N LYS A 160 -1.52 -15.04 -6.44
CA LYS A 160 -0.24 -15.36 -7.10
C LYS A 160 0.93 -15.40 -6.11
N ARG A 161 0.73 -14.91 -4.89
CA ARG A 161 1.65 -15.06 -3.76
C ARG A 161 0.94 -15.81 -2.63
N ASP A 162 1.71 -16.61 -1.88
CA ASP A 162 1.20 -17.32 -0.72
C ASP A 162 1.04 -16.41 0.51
N LYS A 163 0.31 -16.87 1.53
CA LYS A 163 0.17 -16.13 2.79
C LYS A 163 1.53 -15.87 3.47
N PRO A 164 2.45 -16.86 3.57
CA PRO A 164 3.78 -16.65 4.14
C PRO A 164 4.58 -15.51 3.50
N PHE A 165 4.44 -15.28 2.19
CA PHE A 165 5.05 -14.13 1.53
C PHE A 165 4.58 -12.80 2.16
N TYR A 166 3.26 -12.60 2.30
CA TYR A 166 2.71 -11.39 2.91
C TYR A 166 3.08 -11.27 4.40
N GLU A 167 3.08 -12.38 5.13
CA GLU A 167 3.54 -12.44 6.52
C GLU A 167 5.02 -12.07 6.64
N SER A 168 5.86 -12.39 5.65
CA SER A 168 7.25 -11.94 5.61
C SER A 168 7.39 -10.44 5.41
N LEU A 169 6.54 -9.85 4.58
CA LEU A 169 6.55 -8.42 4.33
C LEU A 169 6.07 -7.61 5.52
N ILE A 170 4.99 -8.04 6.22
CA ILE A 170 4.44 -7.27 7.33
C ILE A 170 5.46 -7.12 8.45
N ARG A 171 6.30 -8.14 8.70
CA ARG A 171 7.40 -8.10 9.66
C ARG A 171 8.40 -6.96 9.37
N THR A 172 8.57 -6.55 8.12
CA THR A 172 9.45 -5.43 7.75
C THR A 172 8.89 -4.06 8.12
N VAL A 173 7.58 -3.98 8.36
CA VAL A 173 6.87 -2.74 8.65
C VAL A 173 6.15 -2.71 10.00
N SER A 174 6.17 -3.78 10.78
CA SER A 174 5.63 -3.85 12.15
C SER A 174 6.51 -3.12 13.19
N THR A 175 6.96 -1.91 12.86
CA THR A 175 7.67 -0.98 13.76
C THR A 175 7.17 0.45 13.54
N LYS A 176 7.56 1.39 14.40
CA LYS A 176 7.32 2.82 14.16
C LYS A 176 8.27 3.30 13.04
N ASN A 177 7.74 4.08 12.09
CA ASN A 177 8.53 4.73 11.02
C ASN A 177 9.57 3.84 10.28
N PRO A 178 9.23 2.63 9.79
CA PRO A 178 10.17 1.81 9.02
C PRO A 178 10.40 2.40 7.62
N VAL A 179 11.66 2.45 7.18
CA VAL A 179 11.97 2.83 5.78
C VAL A 179 11.35 1.87 4.77
N ALA A 180 11.15 0.60 5.15
CA ALA A 180 10.55 -0.42 4.29
C ALA A 180 9.14 -0.07 3.79
N VAL A 181 8.39 0.80 4.48
CA VAL A 181 7.13 1.34 3.95
C VAL A 181 7.33 2.02 2.61
N HIS A 182 8.40 2.81 2.46
CA HIS A 182 8.68 3.54 1.23
C HIS A 182 9.17 2.63 0.10
N TYR A 183 9.68 1.44 0.43
CA TYR A 183 9.98 0.41 -0.56
C TYR A 183 8.69 -0.28 -1.02
N LEU A 184 7.82 -0.67 -0.09
CA LEU A 184 6.52 -1.27 -0.40
C LEU A 184 5.66 -0.34 -1.26
N GLU A 185 5.64 0.96 -0.94
CA GLU A 185 4.89 1.98 -1.69
C GLU A 185 5.25 1.98 -3.18
N ARG A 186 6.54 1.86 -3.48
CA ARG A 186 7.10 1.76 -4.84
C ARG A 186 6.84 0.43 -5.52
N LEU A 187 6.74 -0.64 -4.74
CA LEU A 187 6.75 -2.01 -5.24
C LEU A 187 5.38 -2.68 -5.19
N TRP A 188 4.29 -1.94 -4.91
CA TRP A 188 2.94 -2.53 -4.84
C TRP A 188 2.57 -3.29 -6.11
N ALA A 189 2.99 -2.82 -7.29
CA ALA A 189 2.78 -3.55 -8.54
C ALA A 189 3.42 -4.95 -8.52
N ASN A 190 4.65 -5.06 -8.01
CA ASN A 190 5.33 -6.34 -7.84
C ASN A 190 4.69 -7.20 -6.76
N ILE A 191 4.49 -6.65 -5.56
CA ILE A 191 3.98 -7.38 -4.38
C ILE A 191 2.59 -7.95 -4.63
N MET A 192 1.77 -7.21 -5.38
CA MET A 192 0.39 -7.57 -5.71
C MET A 192 0.28 -8.19 -7.11
N SER A 193 1.38 -8.52 -7.78
CA SER A 193 1.39 -9.14 -9.12
C SER A 193 0.62 -8.36 -10.20
N ILE A 194 0.46 -7.04 -10.04
CA ILE A 194 -0.29 -6.16 -10.94
C ILE A 194 0.50 -5.98 -12.23
N GLN A 195 -0.12 -6.32 -13.37
CA GLN A 195 0.51 -6.18 -14.69
C GLN A 195 0.14 -4.87 -15.39
N LYS A 196 -1.00 -4.27 -15.04
CA LYS A 196 -1.51 -3.09 -15.73
C LYS A 196 -1.20 -1.81 -14.97
N CYS A 197 -0.49 -0.92 -15.65
CA CYS A 197 -0.17 0.40 -15.15
C CYS A 197 -0.72 1.46 -16.10
N ILE A 198 -1.24 2.55 -15.52
CA ILE A 198 -1.91 3.63 -16.23
C ILE A 198 -1.34 5.00 -15.86
#